data_AF-A0A923MJ44-F1
#
_entry.id   AF-A0A923MJ44-F1
#
_cell.length_a   1.000
_cell.length_b   1.000
_cell.length_c   1.000
_cell.angle_alpha   90.00
_cell.angle_beta   90.00
_cell.angle_gamma   90.00
#
_symmetry.space_group_name_H-M   'P 1'
#
loop_
_entity.id
_entity.type
_entity.pdbx_description
1 polymer ?
#
loop_
_entity_poly.entity_id
_entity_poly.type
_entity_poly.pdbx_seq_one_letter_code
_entity_poly.pdbx_strand_id
1 'polypeptide(L)'
;MKIYDLPVMGYERAKSFYGKAKIIETDNGEKVLQSYNTFVCRITAAGRFVRMWGGYSATTMRHVNSFLSFYDMNGGGKSWWDMQPVETEKPKAADMTPAESLKAMCNRRAANNMNY
;
A
#
# COMPACT_ATOMS: atom_id res chain seq x y z
N MET A 1 -16.55 -0.44 -1.85
CA MET A 1 -15.40 -1.23 -1.35
C MET A 1 -15.79 -2.69 -1.18
N LYS A 2 -15.03 -3.63 -1.76
CA LYS A 2 -15.26 -5.08 -1.67
C LYS A 2 -14.02 -5.78 -1.11
N ILE A 3 -14.20 -6.72 -0.19
CA ILE A 3 -13.12 -7.52 0.40
C ILE A 3 -13.44 -9.00 0.20
N TYR A 4 -12.48 -9.76 -0.27
CA TYR A 4 -12.60 -11.22 -0.39
C TYR A 4 -11.25 -11.91 -0.20
N ASP A 5 -11.29 -13.20 0.08
CA ASP A 5 -10.07 -13.98 0.25
C ASP A 5 -9.36 -14.14 -1.10
N LEU A 6 -8.03 -13.98 -1.07
CA LEU A 6 -7.18 -14.21 -2.23
C LEU A 6 -7.29 -15.69 -2.64
N PRO A 7 -7.78 -15.99 -3.86
CA PRO A 7 -7.70 -17.35 -4.39
C PRO A 7 -6.24 -17.77 -4.53
N VAL A 8 -5.97 -19.03 -4.24
CA VAL A 8 -4.65 -19.63 -4.45
C VAL A 8 -4.52 -19.96 -5.94
N MET A 9 -3.51 -19.36 -6.58
CA MET A 9 -3.20 -19.52 -7.99
C MET A 9 -1.81 -20.18 -8.13
N GLY A 10 -1.62 -20.92 -9.23
CA GLY A 10 -0.35 -21.59 -9.54
C GLY A 10 -0.21 -23.00 -8.93
N TYR A 11 1.01 -23.33 -8.48
CA TYR A 11 1.39 -24.69 -8.02
C TYR A 11 1.15 -24.97 -6.53
N GLU A 12 0.60 -24.01 -5.80
CA GLU A 12 0.25 -24.23 -4.39
C GLU A 12 -0.90 -25.26 -4.30
N ARG A 13 -0.72 -26.29 -3.48
CA ARG A 13 -1.73 -27.36 -3.30
C ARG A 13 -2.92 -26.90 -2.44
N ALA A 14 -2.78 -25.77 -1.76
CA ALA A 14 -3.80 -25.24 -0.87
C ALA A 14 -4.99 -24.67 -1.66
N LYS A 15 -6.21 -24.89 -1.17
CA LYS A 15 -7.44 -24.31 -1.77
C LYS A 15 -7.58 -22.81 -1.49
N SER A 16 -7.00 -22.33 -0.38
CA SER A 16 -7.00 -20.94 0.03
C SER A 16 -5.83 -20.69 0.99
N PHE A 17 -5.52 -19.42 1.27
CA PHE A 17 -4.56 -19.04 2.31
C PHE A 17 -5.20 -19.01 3.72
N TYR A 18 -6.33 -19.71 3.92
CA TYR A 18 -7.04 -19.77 5.21
C TYR A 18 -7.36 -18.38 5.79
N GLY A 19 -7.79 -17.44 4.94
CA GLY A 19 -8.12 -16.07 5.31
C GLY A 19 -6.93 -15.16 5.64
N LYS A 20 -5.70 -15.66 5.52
CA LYS A 20 -4.46 -14.90 5.79
C LYS A 20 -4.08 -13.93 4.68
N ALA A 21 -4.70 -14.04 3.50
CA ALA A 21 -4.48 -13.13 2.39
C ALA A 21 -5.81 -12.70 1.81
N LYS A 22 -6.00 -11.39 1.69
CA LYS A 22 -7.25 -10.77 1.23
C LYS A 22 -6.97 -9.76 0.14
N ILE A 23 -7.89 -9.69 -0.80
CA ILE A 23 -7.95 -8.64 -1.81
C ILE A 23 -8.98 -7.62 -1.35
N ILE A 24 -8.58 -6.36 -1.40
CA ILE A 24 -9.45 -5.21 -1.13
C ILE A 24 -9.57 -4.43 -2.43
N GLU A 25 -10.76 -4.45 -3.02
CA GLU A 25 -11.09 -3.63 -4.18
C GLU A 25 -11.72 -2.32 -3.69
N THR A 26 -10.99 -1.24 -3.94
CA THR A 26 -11.43 0.13 -3.64
C THR A 26 -12.38 0.63 -4.70
N ASP A 27 -13.23 1.60 -4.35
CA ASP A 27 -14.17 2.22 -5.30
C ASP A 27 -13.45 3.01 -6.40
N ASN A 28 -12.18 3.37 -6.17
CA ASN A 28 -11.31 4.00 -7.16
C ASN A 28 -10.77 3.00 -8.21
N GLY A 29 -11.11 1.72 -8.11
CA GLY A 29 -10.65 0.66 -9.02
C GLY A 29 -9.29 0.06 -8.67
N GLU A 30 -8.64 0.54 -7.59
CA GLU A 30 -7.41 -0.08 -7.07
C GLU A 30 -7.70 -1.39 -6.37
N LYS A 31 -6.75 -2.31 -6.46
CA LYS A 31 -6.82 -3.65 -5.88
C LYS A 31 -5.63 -3.82 -4.95
N VAL A 32 -5.89 -3.92 -3.67
CA VAL A 32 -4.85 -3.96 -2.63
C VAL A 32 -4.75 -5.37 -2.08
N LEU A 33 -3.53 -5.89 -1.98
CA LEU A 33 -3.24 -7.14 -1.32
C LEU A 33 -2.89 -6.88 0.16
N GLN A 34 -3.73 -7.41 1.04
CA GLN A 34 -3.44 -7.51 2.47
C GLN A 34 -2.97 -8.93 2.80
N SER A 35 -1.76 -9.05 3.33
CA SER A 35 -1.20 -10.29 3.86
C SER A 35 -1.15 -10.19 5.38
N TYR A 36 -1.90 -11.04 6.07
CA TYR A 36 -2.22 -10.92 7.49
C TYR A 36 -2.78 -9.52 7.77
N ASN A 37 -2.06 -8.71 8.55
CA ASN A 37 -2.46 -7.34 8.89
C ASN A 37 -1.65 -6.28 8.13
N THR A 38 -0.88 -6.69 7.11
CA THR A 38 0.04 -5.81 6.39
C THR A 38 -0.41 -5.61 4.94
N PHE A 39 -0.51 -4.36 4.51
CA PHE A 39 -0.68 -4.03 3.09
C PHE A 39 0.65 -4.18 2.37
N VAL A 40 0.72 -5.14 1.45
CA VAL A 40 1.99 -5.55 0.84
C VAL A 40 2.21 -4.83 -0.48
N CYS A 41 1.20 -4.84 -1.34
CA CYS A 41 1.23 -4.24 -2.66
C CYS A 41 -0.18 -3.89 -3.12
N ARG A 42 -0.26 -3.10 -4.18
CA ARG A 42 -1.51 -2.78 -4.86
C ARG A 42 -1.33 -2.73 -6.37
N ILE A 43 -2.44 -2.87 -7.07
CA ILE A 43 -2.57 -2.59 -8.49
C ILE A 43 -3.42 -1.34 -8.59
N THR A 44 -2.86 -0.30 -9.21
CA THR A 44 -3.61 0.93 -9.49
C THR A 44 -4.73 0.66 -10.51
N ALA A 45 -5.72 1.56 -10.59
CA ALA A 45 -6.76 1.47 -11.62
C ALA A 45 -6.21 1.44 -13.05
N ALA A 46 -5.02 2.01 -13.27
CA ALA A 46 -4.28 1.98 -14.53
C ALA A 46 -3.54 0.65 -14.80
N GLY A 47 -3.68 -0.36 -13.94
CA GLY A 47 -3.02 -1.66 -14.09
C GLY A 47 -1.55 -1.70 -13.66
N ARG A 48 -1.01 -0.62 -13.09
CA ARG A 48 0.39 -0.59 -12.61
C ARG A 48 0.51 -1.23 -11.23
N PHE A 49 1.48 -2.13 -11.08
CA PHE A 49 1.89 -2.71 -9.81
C PHE A 49 2.66 -1.71 -8.94
N VAL A 50 2.34 -1.69 -7.64
CA VAL A 50 3.02 -0.84 -6.66
C VAL A 50 3.34 -1.63 -5.41
N ARG A 51 4.62 -1.66 -5.01
CA ARG A 51 5.09 -2.27 -3.77
C ARG A 51 4.93 -1.27 -2.63
N MET A 52 4.14 -1.61 -1.62
CA MET A 52 3.86 -0.75 -0.46
C MET A 52 4.71 -1.13 0.76
N TRP A 53 5.11 -2.40 0.85
CA TRP A 53 5.89 -2.91 1.96
C TRP A 53 7.33 -3.24 1.53
N GLY A 54 8.30 -2.71 2.29
CA GLY A 54 9.74 -2.89 2.01
C GLY A 54 10.34 -4.20 2.52
N GLY A 55 9.61 -4.98 3.32
CA GLY A 55 10.11 -6.26 3.82
C GLY A 55 10.06 -7.39 2.79
N TYR A 56 10.51 -8.56 3.23
CA TYR A 56 10.39 -9.82 2.50
C TYR A 56 10.09 -10.96 3.46
N SER A 57 9.19 -11.86 3.06
CA SER A 57 9.06 -13.17 3.68
C SER A 57 8.62 -14.19 2.63
N ALA A 58 8.97 -15.45 2.81
CA ALA A 58 8.56 -16.52 1.89
C ALA A 58 7.02 -16.66 1.82
N THR A 59 6.32 -16.42 2.93
CA THR A 59 4.85 -16.45 2.97
C THR A 59 4.25 -15.27 2.22
N THR A 60 4.78 -14.06 2.42
CA THR A 60 4.35 -12.87 1.66
C THR A 60 4.55 -13.07 0.17
N MET A 61 5.67 -13.65 -0.24
CA MET A 61 5.96 -13.86 -1.66
C MET A 61 4.97 -14.81 -2.32
N ARG A 62 4.53 -15.87 -1.62
CA ARG A 62 3.48 -16.76 -2.11
C ARG A 62 2.15 -16.03 -2.30
N HIS A 63 1.76 -15.18 -1.37
CA HIS A 63 0.57 -14.34 -1.52
C HIS A 63 0.70 -13.40 -2.72
N VAL A 64 1.84 -12.73 -2.87
CA VAL A 64 2.09 -11.82 -4.00
C VAL A 64 2.07 -12.56 -5.34
N ASN A 65 2.73 -13.71 -5.46
CA ASN A 65 2.73 -14.49 -6.69
C ASN A 65 1.30 -14.92 -7.08
N SER A 66 0.52 -15.38 -6.10
CA SER A 66 -0.88 -15.76 -6.33
C SER A 66 -1.73 -14.57 -6.78
N PHE A 67 -1.49 -13.40 -6.18
CA PHE A 67 -2.16 -12.16 -6.54
C PHE A 67 -1.79 -11.68 -7.95
N LEU A 68 -0.52 -11.76 -8.34
CA LEU A 68 -0.07 -11.43 -9.71
C LEU A 68 -0.70 -12.37 -10.74
N SER A 69 -0.67 -13.68 -10.48
CA SER A 69 -1.32 -14.69 -11.34
C SER A 69 -2.83 -14.50 -11.45
N PHE A 70 -3.50 -14.11 -10.37
CA PHE A 70 -4.95 -13.87 -10.38
C PHE A 70 -5.36 -12.71 -11.30
N TYR A 71 -4.49 -11.70 -11.42
CA TYR A 71 -4.71 -10.53 -12.30
C TYR A 71 -3.92 -10.60 -13.61
N ASP A 72 -3.43 -11.78 -13.98
CA ASP A 72 -2.67 -12.02 -15.21
C ASP A 72 -1.49 -11.04 -15.41
N MET A 73 -0.80 -10.71 -14.32
CA MET A 73 0.39 -9.86 -14.36
C MET A 73 1.66 -10.70 -14.36
N ASN A 74 2.58 -10.32 -15.24
CA ASN A 74 3.92 -10.90 -15.25
C ASN A 74 4.75 -10.37 -14.08
N GLY A 75 5.55 -11.26 -13.47
CA GLY A 75 6.43 -10.93 -12.36
C GLY A 75 6.44 -11.98 -11.26
N GLY A 76 6.78 -11.55 -10.05
CA GLY A 76 6.86 -12.41 -8.87
C GLY A 76 8.23 -13.04 -8.65
N GLY A 77 8.38 -13.65 -7.47
CA GLY A 77 9.66 -14.15 -6.99
C GLY A 77 10.57 -13.06 -6.40
N LYS A 78 11.56 -13.51 -5.61
CA LYS A 78 12.39 -12.63 -4.78
C LYS A 78 13.14 -11.57 -5.59
N SER A 79 13.82 -11.96 -6.67
CA SER A 79 14.61 -11.03 -7.48
C SER A 79 13.74 -9.94 -8.11
N TRP A 80 12.57 -10.31 -8.65
CA TRP A 80 11.63 -9.35 -9.22
C TRP A 80 11.08 -8.40 -8.15
N TRP A 81 10.73 -8.94 -6.97
CA TRP A 81 10.22 -8.17 -5.84
C TRP A 81 11.23 -7.14 -5.35
N ASP A 82 12.50 -7.55 -5.19
CA ASP A 82 13.58 -6.69 -4.72
C ASP A 82 13.91 -5.55 -5.70
N MET A 83 13.63 -5.74 -6.99
CA MET A 83 13.76 -4.69 -8.01
C MET A 83 12.64 -3.66 -7.98
N GLN A 84 11.49 -3.96 -7.35
CA GLN A 84 10.38 -3.00 -7.28
C GLN A 84 10.68 -1.89 -6.27
N PRO A 85 10.56 -0.61 -6.65
CA PRO A 85 10.69 0.49 -5.71
C PRO A 85 9.56 0.40 -4.68
N VAL A 86 9.90 0.55 -3.41
CA VAL A 86 8.90 0.70 -2.36
C VAL A 86 8.33 2.11 -2.48
N GLU A 87 7.02 2.20 -2.67
CA GLU A 87 6.31 3.47 -2.53
C GLU A 87 6.42 3.88 -1.06
N THR A 88 7.42 4.71 -0.78
CA THR A 88 7.42 5.50 0.44
C THR A 88 6.20 6.40 0.33
N GLU A 89 5.38 6.41 1.38
CA GLU A 89 4.27 7.37 1.46
C GLU A 89 4.83 8.72 1.05
N LYS A 90 4.25 9.35 0.02
CA LYS A 90 4.50 10.78 -0.19
C LYS A 90 4.29 11.41 1.18
N PRO A 91 5.26 12.20 1.72
CA PRO A 91 5.00 12.92 2.96
C PRO A 91 3.66 13.59 2.74
N LYS A 92 2.68 13.28 3.60
CA LYS A 92 1.39 13.98 3.59
C LYS A 92 1.78 15.44 3.52
N ALA A 93 1.54 16.09 2.37
CA ALA A 93 1.72 17.52 2.29
C ALA A 93 0.87 18.01 3.45
N ALA A 94 1.49 18.60 4.46
CA ALA A 94 0.73 19.21 5.53
C ALA A 94 -0.31 20.07 4.81
N ASP A 95 -1.59 19.92 5.12
CA ASP A 95 -2.70 20.68 4.51
C ASP A 95 -2.57 22.20 4.72
N MET A 96 -1.42 22.66 5.23
CA MET A 96 -1.05 24.02 5.48
C MET A 96 -0.12 24.49 4.36
N THR A 97 -0.63 25.39 3.53
CA THR A 97 0.20 26.12 2.59
C THR A 97 1.31 26.90 3.33
N PRO A 98 2.44 27.25 2.68
CA PRO A 98 3.47 28.07 3.31
C PRO A 98 2.94 29.40 3.89
N ALA A 99 1.91 29.96 3.26
CA ALA A 99 1.23 31.18 3.72
C ALA A 99 0.46 30.97 5.02
N GLU A 100 -0.27 29.86 5.16
CA GLU A 100 -0.99 29.52 6.39
C GLU A 100 -0.03 29.18 7.54
N SER A 101 1.11 28.54 7.22
CA SER A 101 2.19 28.28 8.18
C SER A 101 2.79 29.58 8.70
N LEU A 102 3.06 30.54 7.81
CA LEU A 102 3.57 31.86 8.18
C LEU A 102 2.55 32.64 9.02
N LYS A 103 1.28 32.64 8.61
CA LYS A 103 0.20 33.32 9.32
C LYS A 103 0.01 32.75 10.74
N ALA A 104 0.03 31.42 10.89
CA ALA A 104 -0.02 30.76 12.19
C ALA A 104 1.21 31.04 13.06
N MET A 105 2.40 31.21 12.47
CA MET A 105 3.62 31.60 13.20
C MET A 105 3.53 33.06 13.70
N CYS A 106 3.11 33.99 12.83
CA CYS A 106 2.96 35.41 13.18
C CYS A 106 1.91 35.61 14.27
N ASN A 107 0.76 34.94 14.17
CA ASN A 107 -0.29 35.03 15.19
C ASN A 107 0.18 34.51 16.56
N ARG A 108 0.97 33.43 16.60
CA ARG A 108 1.57 32.93 17.85
C ARG A 108 2.56 33.91 18.48
N ARG A 109 3.39 34.58 17.66
CA ARG A 109 4.31 35.62 18.14
C ARG A 109 3.56 36.85 18.66
N ALA A 110 2.49 37.27 17.99
CA ALA A 110 1.66 38.38 18.44
C ALA A 110 0.97 38.07 19.78
N ALA A 111 0.42 36.87 19.94
CA ALA A 111 -0.25 36.44 21.16
C ALA A 111 0.69 36.38 22.38
N ASN A 112 1.94 35.93 22.20
CA ASN A 112 2.94 35.92 23.28
C ASN A 112 3.44 37.33 23.65
N ASN A 113 3.26 38.31 22.78
CA ASN A 113 3.71 39.69 22.99
C ASN A 113 2.62 40.61 23.59
N MET A 114 1.43 40.07 23.90
CA MET A 114 0.33 40.79 24.56
C MET A 114 0.14 40.41 26.04
N ASN A 115 1.01 39.57 26.60
CA ASN A 115 1.05 39.25 28.03
C ASN A 115 2.20 39.99 28.74
N TYR A 116 2.15 41.32 28.72
CA TYR A 116 2.89 42.20 29.64
C TYR A 116 1.90 43.16 30.28
#